data_AF-A0AAE2ARC0-F1
#
_entry.id   AF-A0AAE2ARC0-F1
#
_cell.length_a   1.000
_cell.length_b   1.000
_cell.length_c   1.000
_cell.angle_alpha   90.00
_cell.angle_beta   90.00
_cell.angle_gamma   90.00
#
_symmetry.space_group_name_H-M   'P 1'
#
loop_
_entity.id
_entity.type
_entity.pdbx_description
1 polymer ?
#
loop_
_entity_poly.entity_id
_entity_poly.type
_entity_poly.pdbx_seq_one_letter_code
_entity_poly.pdbx_strand_id
1 'polypeptide(L)'
;MAEGGQITYTATLTNAAGSPVTVTLSNGAVITIKAGETSGTATVPAPSDDVYKDAGSVQATITSATGGNFENLVPSTAPAVTTVTDTIDTSTVKLTADTSVAEGGIVTYTATVGAPVTGSPVVVTLANGQNITIAVGQTTGSVTAPVSNDVQIGHAPLTNSIT
;
A
#
# COMPACT_ATOMS: atom_id res chain seq x y z
N MET A 1 11.45 -8.82 -1.01
CA MET A 1 10.77 -8.62 -2.31
C MET A 1 9.81 -7.45 -2.14
N ALA A 2 9.60 -6.60 -3.13
CA ALA A 2 8.65 -5.49 -3.01
C ALA A 2 7.19 -5.93 -3.17
N GLU A 3 6.25 -5.11 -2.73
CA GLU A 3 4.82 -5.26 -3.03
C GLU A 3 4.53 -5.15 -4.53
N GLY A 4 3.36 -5.64 -4.95
CA GLY A 4 2.97 -5.72 -6.35
C GLY A 4 3.75 -6.74 -7.20
N GLY A 5 4.73 -7.42 -6.61
CA GLY A 5 5.56 -8.44 -7.26
C GLY A 5 4.93 -9.83 -7.34
N GLN A 6 5.73 -10.81 -7.76
CA GLN A 6 5.37 -12.24 -7.71
C GLN A 6 6.33 -13.00 -6.79
N ILE A 7 5.77 -13.85 -5.94
CA ILE A 7 6.49 -14.82 -5.12
C ILE A 7 6.64 -16.11 -5.93
N THR A 8 7.87 -16.57 -6.12
CA THR A 8 8.16 -17.87 -6.74
C THR A 8 8.45 -18.90 -5.65
N TYR A 9 7.65 -19.95 -5.59
CA TYR A 9 7.92 -21.13 -4.77
C TYR A 9 8.58 -22.21 -5.61
N THR A 10 9.65 -22.81 -5.09
CA THR A 10 10.38 -23.90 -5.74
C THR A 10 10.33 -25.14 -4.87
N ALA A 11 9.88 -26.26 -5.42
CA ALA A 11 9.99 -27.57 -4.79
C ALA A 11 11.14 -28.34 -5.46
N THR A 12 11.95 -29.02 -4.66
CA THR A 12 13.07 -29.85 -5.13
C THR A 12 12.96 -31.26 -4.59
N LEU A 13 13.39 -32.23 -5.40
CA LEU A 13 13.52 -33.63 -5.08
C LEU A 13 15.01 -34.00 -5.04
N THR A 14 15.35 -34.99 -4.22
CA THR A 14 16.72 -35.54 -4.18
C THR A 14 17.05 -36.41 -5.38
N ASN A 15 16.02 -36.91 -6.09
CA ASN A 15 16.13 -37.78 -7.26
C ASN A 15 15.09 -37.38 -8.31
N ALA A 16 15.38 -37.66 -9.58
CA ALA A 16 14.45 -37.40 -10.67
C ALA A 16 13.15 -38.19 -10.49
N ALA A 17 12.01 -37.55 -10.76
CA ALA A 17 10.71 -38.17 -10.61
C ALA A 17 10.46 -39.23 -11.72
N GLY A 18 10.02 -40.44 -11.37
CA GLY A 18 9.66 -41.47 -12.35
C GLY A 18 8.32 -41.21 -13.06
N SER A 19 7.44 -40.45 -12.40
CA SER A 19 6.19 -39.90 -12.94
C SER A 19 6.01 -38.47 -12.39
N PRO A 20 5.02 -37.67 -12.84
CA PRO A 20 4.83 -36.34 -12.27
C PRO A 20 4.60 -36.38 -10.75
N VAL A 21 5.18 -35.43 -10.03
CA VAL A 21 4.88 -35.15 -8.60
C VAL A 21 4.04 -33.89 -8.52
N THR A 22 2.97 -33.95 -7.75
CA THR A 22 2.14 -32.80 -7.39
C THR A 22 2.42 -32.42 -5.95
N VAL A 23 2.87 -31.19 -5.72
CA VAL A 23 3.10 -30.61 -4.40
C VAL A 23 2.06 -29.51 -4.17
N THR A 24 1.24 -29.66 -3.14
CA THR A 24 0.27 -28.64 -2.72
C THR A 24 0.82 -27.87 -1.53
N LEU A 25 0.73 -26.54 -1.60
CA LEU A 25 1.15 -25.64 -0.55
C LEU A 25 -0.04 -25.13 0.27
N SER A 26 0.21 -24.71 1.51
CA SER A 26 -0.82 -24.21 2.45
C SER A 26 -1.54 -22.95 1.98
N ASN A 27 -0.97 -22.20 1.04
CA ASN A 27 -1.59 -21.05 0.40
C ASN A 27 -2.42 -21.42 -0.85
N GLY A 28 -2.61 -22.72 -1.12
CA GLY A 28 -3.38 -23.25 -2.25
C GLY A 28 -2.58 -23.38 -3.55
N ALA A 29 -1.33 -22.89 -3.61
CA ALA A 29 -0.50 -23.04 -4.81
C ALA A 29 -0.14 -24.52 -5.05
N VAL A 30 -0.09 -24.91 -6.32
CA VAL A 30 0.26 -26.27 -6.74
C VAL A 30 1.49 -26.23 -7.62
N ILE A 31 2.55 -26.91 -7.17
CA ILE A 31 3.78 -27.10 -7.94
C ILE A 31 3.73 -28.48 -8.59
N THR A 32 4.00 -28.54 -9.88
CA THR A 32 4.16 -29.81 -10.60
C THR A 32 5.63 -30.01 -10.97
N ILE A 33 6.22 -31.11 -10.49
CA ILE A 33 7.53 -31.58 -10.92
C ILE A 33 7.29 -32.65 -11.97
N LYS A 34 7.75 -32.43 -13.20
CA LYS A 34 7.51 -33.36 -14.31
C LYS A 34 8.33 -34.64 -14.15
N ALA A 35 7.90 -35.71 -14.81
CA ALA A 35 8.71 -36.92 -14.90
C ALA A 35 10.08 -36.61 -15.53
N GLY A 36 11.14 -37.21 -14.98
CA GLY A 36 12.53 -36.95 -15.34
C GLY A 36 13.16 -35.72 -14.67
N GLU A 37 12.35 -34.85 -14.05
CA GLU A 37 12.83 -33.62 -13.41
C GLU A 37 13.02 -33.78 -11.91
N THR A 38 13.83 -32.90 -11.33
CA THR A 38 14.06 -32.80 -9.88
C THR A 38 13.47 -31.54 -9.28
N SER A 39 12.90 -30.64 -10.07
CA SER A 39 12.35 -29.38 -9.57
C SER A 39 11.13 -28.92 -10.35
N GLY A 40 10.32 -28.11 -9.68
CA GLY A 40 9.18 -27.42 -10.26
C GLY A 40 8.93 -26.12 -9.51
N THR A 41 8.19 -25.22 -10.13
CA THR A 41 7.85 -23.92 -9.55
C THR A 41 6.38 -23.60 -9.66
N ALA A 42 5.91 -22.71 -8.78
CA ALA A 42 4.63 -22.04 -8.88
C ALA A 42 4.80 -20.58 -8.44
N THR A 43 4.04 -19.67 -9.05
CA THR A 43 4.02 -18.26 -8.66
C THR A 43 2.71 -17.90 -7.99
N VAL A 44 2.80 -16.99 -7.01
CA VAL A 44 1.66 -16.39 -6.31
C VAL A 44 1.91 -14.88 -6.28
N PRO A 45 0.89 -14.03 -6.49
CA PRO A 45 1.06 -12.59 -6.34
C PRO A 45 1.51 -12.25 -4.91
N ALA A 46 2.42 -11.28 -4.80
CA ALA A 46 2.66 -10.59 -3.53
C ALA A 46 1.40 -9.77 -3.15
N PRO A 47 1.31 -9.31 -1.88
CA PRO A 47 0.37 -8.23 -1.53
C PRO A 47 0.45 -7.07 -2.53
N SER A 48 -0.71 -6.46 -2.81
CA SER A 48 -0.79 -5.34 -3.74
C SER A 48 -0.21 -4.10 -3.08
N ASP A 49 0.56 -3.35 -3.86
CA ASP A 49 1.17 -2.09 -3.45
C ASP A 49 0.10 -1.03 -3.19
N ASP A 50 0.24 -0.31 -2.09
CA ASP A 50 -0.56 0.87 -1.80
C ASP A 50 0.27 2.00 -1.17
N VAL A 51 -0.36 3.16 -0.97
CA VAL A 51 0.32 4.38 -0.54
C VAL A 51 0.74 4.38 0.94
N TYR A 52 0.31 3.39 1.72
CA TYR A 52 0.55 3.29 3.14
C TYR A 52 1.68 2.31 3.43
N LYS A 53 2.46 2.62 4.46
CA LYS A 53 3.58 1.78 4.84
C LYS A 53 3.17 0.54 5.62
N ASP A 54 3.12 -0.63 4.99
CA ASP A 54 2.72 -1.88 5.62
C ASP A 54 3.59 -3.10 5.24
N ALA A 55 4.83 -3.11 5.73
CA ALA A 55 5.70 -4.28 5.59
C ALA A 55 5.06 -5.58 6.14
N GLY A 56 5.10 -6.64 5.32
CA GLY A 56 4.47 -7.93 5.63
C GLY A 56 5.36 -9.15 5.36
N SER A 57 4.82 -10.33 5.66
CA SER A 57 5.46 -11.60 5.31
C SER A 57 4.43 -12.58 4.76
N VAL A 58 4.81 -13.27 3.68
CA VAL A 58 4.01 -14.37 3.12
C VAL A 58 4.76 -15.67 3.36
N GLN A 59 4.04 -16.69 3.83
CA GLN A 59 4.60 -18.00 4.13
C GLN A 59 3.79 -19.12 3.50
N ALA A 60 4.47 -20.18 3.08
CA ALA A 60 3.85 -21.40 2.60
C ALA A 60 4.57 -22.64 3.14
N THR A 61 3.79 -23.65 3.50
CA THR A 61 4.28 -24.99 3.90
C THR A 61 3.75 -26.02 2.91
N ILE A 62 4.43 -27.16 2.77
CA ILE A 62 3.90 -28.26 1.98
C ILE A 62 2.80 -28.95 2.79
N THR A 63 1.58 -29.01 2.24
CA THR A 63 0.46 -29.75 2.84
C THR A 63 0.37 -31.18 2.33
N SER A 64 0.73 -31.40 1.07
CA SER A 64 0.80 -32.74 0.47
C SER A 64 1.82 -32.77 -0.67
N ALA A 65 2.44 -33.93 -0.85
CA ALA A 65 3.26 -34.24 -2.02
C ALA A 65 2.96 -35.68 -2.44
N THR A 66 2.51 -35.88 -3.67
CA THR A 66 2.06 -37.19 -4.17
C THR A 66 2.56 -37.44 -5.59
N GLY A 67 2.79 -38.71 -5.94
CA GLY A 67 3.25 -39.12 -7.27
C GLY A 67 4.75 -39.44 -7.29
N GLY A 68 5.40 -39.23 -8.43
CA GLY A 68 6.85 -39.43 -8.56
C GLY A 68 7.33 -40.87 -8.70
N ASN A 69 6.47 -41.86 -8.43
CA ASN A 69 6.80 -43.28 -8.41
C ASN A 69 7.99 -43.61 -7.48
N PHE A 70 8.03 -42.96 -6.30
CA PHE A 70 9.02 -43.22 -5.26
C PHE A 70 8.52 -44.29 -4.29
N GLU A 71 9.43 -45.12 -3.78
CA GLU A 71 9.13 -46.09 -2.71
C GLU A 71 8.81 -45.39 -1.39
N ASN A 72 9.42 -44.22 -1.15
CA ASN A 72 9.15 -43.38 0.01
C ASN A 72 9.36 -41.90 -0.35
N LEU A 73 8.29 -41.11 -0.31
CA LEU A 73 8.32 -39.66 -0.52
C LEU A 73 7.93 -38.96 0.79
N VAL A 74 8.85 -38.24 1.39
CA VAL A 74 8.63 -37.50 2.64
C VAL A 74 8.79 -36.00 2.37
N PRO A 75 7.70 -35.23 2.34
CA PRO A 75 7.79 -33.78 2.15
C PRO A 75 8.34 -33.06 3.40
N SER A 76 9.05 -31.96 3.17
CA SER A 76 9.52 -31.06 4.25
C SER A 76 8.34 -30.32 4.88
N THR A 77 8.38 -30.16 6.21
CA THR A 77 7.39 -29.38 6.98
C THR A 77 7.85 -27.96 7.27
N ALA A 78 9.06 -27.59 6.86
CA ALA A 78 9.60 -26.25 7.11
C ALA A 78 8.86 -25.21 6.25
N PRO A 79 8.41 -24.09 6.84
CA PRO A 79 7.79 -23.02 6.07
C PRO A 79 8.82 -22.30 5.20
N ALA A 80 8.46 -22.08 3.93
CA ALA A 80 9.12 -21.11 3.08
C ALA A 80 8.55 -19.72 3.40
N VAL A 81 9.37 -18.83 3.96
CA VAL A 81 8.98 -17.47 4.36
C VAL A 81 9.59 -16.46 3.40
N THR A 82 8.77 -15.58 2.86
CA THR A 82 9.19 -14.45 2.03
C THR A 82 8.83 -13.15 2.73
N THR A 83 9.85 -12.33 3.00
CA THR A 83 9.65 -10.97 3.51
C THR A 83 9.27 -10.03 2.37
N VAL A 84 8.18 -9.32 2.56
CA VAL A 84 7.67 -8.33 1.62
C VAL A 84 7.95 -6.95 2.20
N THR A 85 8.74 -6.18 1.45
CA THR A 85 9.08 -4.81 1.80
C THR A 85 8.15 -3.88 1.06
N ASP A 86 7.52 -3.01 1.82
CA ASP A 86 6.77 -1.86 1.35
C ASP A 86 7.55 -1.00 0.33
N THR A 87 6.84 -0.43 -0.63
CA THR A 87 7.38 0.48 -1.64
C THR A 87 7.23 1.94 -1.18
N ILE A 88 8.10 2.83 -1.66
CA ILE A 88 8.03 4.24 -1.24
C ILE A 88 7.05 4.99 -2.12
N ASP A 89 5.92 5.37 -1.55
CA ASP A 89 4.94 6.26 -2.17
C ASP A 89 5.03 7.70 -1.65
N THR A 90 4.88 8.66 -2.57
CA THR A 90 4.91 10.08 -2.23
C THR A 90 3.51 10.67 -2.26
N SER A 91 3.00 11.06 -1.09
CA SER A 91 1.78 11.87 -0.96
C SER A 91 2.13 13.36 -0.83
N THR A 92 1.37 14.22 -1.52
CA THR A 92 1.52 15.68 -1.44
C THR A 92 0.26 16.34 -0.87
N VAL A 93 0.44 17.47 -0.20
CA VAL A 93 -0.67 18.31 0.29
C VAL A 93 -0.89 19.46 -0.69
N LYS A 94 -2.14 19.66 -1.12
CA LYS A 94 -2.55 20.79 -1.96
C LYS A 94 -3.44 21.73 -1.16
N LEU A 95 -3.14 23.03 -1.19
CA LEU A 95 -3.99 24.08 -0.62
C LEU A 95 -4.81 24.76 -1.72
N THR A 96 -6.10 24.92 -1.49
CA THR A 96 -7.01 25.74 -2.32
C THR A 96 -7.79 26.70 -1.44
N ALA A 97 -8.21 27.83 -2.00
CA ALA A 97 -9.05 28.82 -1.33
C ALA A 97 -10.09 29.40 -2.28
N ASP A 98 -11.13 30.03 -1.74
CA ASP A 98 -12.08 30.83 -2.52
C ASP A 98 -11.34 31.92 -3.31
N THR A 99 -11.60 32.01 -4.61
CA THR A 99 -10.89 32.93 -5.52
C THR A 99 -11.40 34.36 -5.47
N SER A 100 -12.62 34.57 -4.98
CA SER A 100 -13.20 35.89 -4.76
C SER A 100 -14.27 35.80 -3.69
N VAL A 101 -14.26 36.76 -2.77
CA VAL A 101 -15.28 36.92 -1.73
C VAL A 101 -15.58 38.40 -1.55
N ALA A 102 -16.80 38.73 -1.11
CA ALA A 102 -17.15 40.11 -0.81
C ALA A 102 -16.41 40.59 0.46
N GLU A 103 -16.24 41.91 0.58
CA GLU A 103 -15.81 42.54 1.84
C GLU A 103 -16.77 42.18 2.96
N GLY A 104 -16.23 41.90 4.16
CA GLY A 104 -17.00 41.34 5.28
C GLY A 104 -17.41 39.88 5.13
N GLY A 105 -17.02 39.22 4.04
CA GLY A 105 -17.27 37.81 3.78
C GLY A 105 -16.32 36.86 4.53
N ILE A 106 -16.38 35.58 4.15
CA ILE A 106 -15.55 34.52 4.71
C ILE A 106 -14.82 33.81 3.56
N VAL A 107 -13.51 33.62 3.71
CA VAL A 107 -12.69 32.76 2.84
C VAL A 107 -12.58 31.38 3.48
N THR A 108 -12.79 30.33 2.71
CA THR A 108 -12.53 28.94 3.10
C THR A 108 -11.22 28.46 2.50
N TYR A 109 -10.28 28.07 3.36
CA TYR A 109 -9.06 27.37 2.96
C TYR A 109 -9.29 25.87 3.10
N THR A 110 -8.97 25.11 2.06
CA THR A 110 -9.11 23.65 2.04
C THR A 110 -7.77 23.02 1.69
N ALA A 111 -7.29 22.13 2.56
CA ALA A 111 -6.14 21.27 2.28
C ALA A 111 -6.64 19.90 1.79
N THR A 112 -5.94 19.32 0.83
CA THR A 112 -6.28 18.01 0.24
C THR A 112 -5.03 17.14 0.12
N VAL A 113 -5.17 15.85 0.43
CA VAL A 113 -4.17 14.80 0.23
C VAL A 113 -4.65 13.76 -0.78
N GLY A 114 -3.72 13.01 -1.37
CA GLY A 114 -4.01 12.03 -2.43
C GLY A 114 -4.72 10.76 -1.97
N ALA A 115 -4.67 10.44 -0.67
CA ALA A 115 -5.29 9.25 -0.08
C ALA A 115 -5.79 9.54 1.34
N PRO A 116 -6.78 8.78 1.85
CA PRO A 116 -7.28 8.95 3.21
C PRO A 116 -6.18 8.93 4.27
N VAL A 117 -6.23 9.85 5.23
CA VAL A 117 -5.24 9.87 6.32
C VAL A 117 -5.40 8.62 7.20
N THR A 118 -4.29 7.95 7.53
CA THR A 118 -4.26 6.79 8.44
C THR A 118 -3.38 7.05 9.66
N GLY A 119 -3.59 6.28 10.73
CA GLY A 119 -2.79 6.36 11.97
C GLY A 119 -3.08 7.59 12.83
N SER A 120 -2.85 8.80 12.33
CA SER A 120 -3.06 10.07 13.06
C SER A 120 -3.44 11.21 12.10
N PRO A 121 -4.24 12.21 12.55
CA PRO A 121 -4.62 13.33 11.71
C PRO A 121 -3.42 14.09 11.14
N VAL A 122 -3.56 14.60 9.91
CA VAL A 122 -2.59 15.51 9.30
C VAL A 122 -2.97 16.94 9.67
N VAL A 123 -2.01 17.70 10.23
CA VAL A 123 -2.18 19.11 10.56
C VAL A 123 -1.35 19.95 9.61
N VAL A 124 -2.01 20.85 8.89
CA VAL A 124 -1.39 21.78 7.94
C VAL A 124 -1.42 23.17 8.55
N THR A 125 -0.24 23.75 8.76
CA THR A 125 -0.11 25.12 9.26
C THR A 125 -0.04 26.09 8.09
N LEU A 126 -0.89 27.10 8.11
CA LEU A 126 -0.91 28.16 7.11
C LEU A 126 -0.01 29.32 7.54
N ALA A 127 0.46 30.12 6.56
CA ALA A 127 1.34 31.27 6.81
C ALA A 127 0.68 32.35 7.70
N ASN A 128 -0.65 32.40 7.72
CA ASN A 128 -1.41 33.25 8.64
C ASN A 128 -1.57 32.67 10.07
N GLY A 129 -0.92 31.55 10.38
CA GLY A 129 -0.94 30.90 11.69
C GLY A 129 -2.15 30.02 11.98
N GLN A 130 -3.10 29.89 11.05
CA GLN A 130 -4.25 28.99 11.18
C GLN A 130 -3.84 27.54 10.88
N ASN A 131 -4.54 26.60 11.53
CA ASN A 131 -4.32 25.17 11.29
C ASN A 131 -5.52 24.54 10.57
N ILE A 132 -5.25 23.77 9.53
CA ILE A 132 -6.22 22.85 8.92
C ILE A 132 -5.93 21.45 9.42
N THR A 133 -6.93 20.77 9.96
CA THR A 133 -6.80 19.36 10.35
C THR A 133 -7.54 18.47 9.34
N ILE A 134 -6.82 17.55 8.73
CA ILE A 134 -7.38 16.46 7.92
C ILE A 134 -7.47 15.24 8.85
N ALA A 135 -8.70 14.88 9.23
CA ALA A 135 -8.93 13.78 10.17
C ALA A 135 -8.61 12.41 9.56
N VAL A 136 -8.38 11.42 10.42
CA VAL A 136 -8.20 10.01 9.98
C VAL A 136 -9.44 9.57 9.18
N GLY A 137 -9.19 8.89 8.06
CA GLY A 137 -10.19 8.45 7.10
C GLY A 137 -10.63 9.53 6.10
N GLN A 138 -10.18 10.77 6.24
CA GLN A 138 -10.51 11.87 5.34
C GLN A 138 -9.36 12.19 4.38
N THR A 139 -9.72 12.75 3.24
CA THR A 139 -8.77 13.30 2.25
C THR A 139 -8.69 14.83 2.29
N THR A 140 -9.62 15.48 3.00
CA THR A 140 -9.72 16.92 3.07
C THR A 140 -9.94 17.43 4.49
N GLY A 141 -9.53 18.67 4.70
CA GLY A 141 -9.83 19.46 5.88
C GLY A 141 -9.93 20.93 5.48
N SER A 142 -10.71 21.72 6.24
CA SER A 142 -10.90 23.13 5.93
C SER A 142 -10.86 24.00 7.18
N VAL A 143 -10.48 25.27 6.99
CA VAL A 143 -10.61 26.34 7.98
C VAL A 143 -11.08 27.60 7.29
N THR A 144 -11.82 28.44 8.00
CA THR A 144 -12.33 29.71 7.50
C THR A 144 -11.60 30.91 8.09
N ALA A 145 -11.47 31.98 7.33
CA ALA A 145 -10.98 33.28 7.79
C ALA A 145 -11.93 34.40 7.37
N PRO A 146 -12.25 35.36 8.26
CA PRO A 146 -13.06 36.52 7.91
C PRO A 146 -12.26 37.50 7.04
N VAL A 147 -12.95 38.15 6.10
CA VAL A 147 -12.40 39.29 5.35
C VAL A 147 -12.82 40.57 6.04
N SER A 148 -11.86 41.48 6.25
CA SER A 148 -12.15 42.80 6.78
C SER A 148 -13.17 43.52 5.89
N ASN A 149 -14.06 44.26 6.53
CA ASN A 149 -14.98 45.18 5.89
C ASN A 149 -14.58 46.60 6.26
N ASP A 150 -14.57 47.51 5.30
CA ASP A 150 -14.38 48.92 5.56
C ASP A 150 -15.25 49.80 4.64
N VAL A 151 -15.07 51.12 4.72
CA VAL A 151 -15.89 52.10 3.98
C VAL A 151 -15.30 52.47 2.61
N GLN A 152 -14.12 51.95 2.27
CA GLN A 152 -13.41 52.25 1.03
C GLN A 152 -13.73 51.20 -0.04
N ILE A 153 -13.72 51.60 -1.30
CA ILE A 153 -13.88 50.67 -2.41
C ILE A 153 -12.54 49.98 -2.65
N GLY A 154 -12.48 48.68 -2.35
CA GLY A 154 -11.39 47.80 -2.71
C GLY A 154 -10.52 47.38 -1.53
N HIS A 155 -10.14 46.11 -1.53
CA HIS A 155 -9.26 45.50 -0.53
C HIS A 155 -8.04 44.85 -1.17
N ALA A 156 -6.92 44.82 -0.45
CA ALA A 156 -5.74 44.08 -0.91
C ALA A 156 -6.07 42.57 -1.03
N PRO A 157 -5.55 41.86 -2.04
CA PRO A 157 -5.77 40.42 -2.17
C PRO A 157 -5.31 39.68 -0.92
N LEU A 158 -6.14 38.77 -0.42
CA LEU A 158 -5.73 37.82 0.62
C LEU A 158 -4.85 36.74 -0.02
N THR A 159 -3.60 36.64 0.45
CA THR A 159 -2.69 35.57 0.07
C THR A 159 -2.37 34.71 1.29
N ASN A 160 -2.38 33.40 1.12
CA ASN A 160 -2.01 32.46 2.16
C ASN A 160 -1.36 31.22 1.52
N SER A 161 -0.44 30.61 2.23
CA SER A 161 0.31 29.44 1.77
C SER A 161 0.48 28.44 2.91
N ILE A 162 0.81 27.20 2.57
CA ILE A 162 1.31 26.23 3.55
C ILE A 162 2.73 26.66 3.97
N THR A 163 3.09 26.48 5.24
CA THR A 163 4.42 26.78 5.79
C THR A 163 5.17 25.52 6.15
#